data_AF-A0A4D6WWV2-F1
#
_entry.id   AF-A0A4D6WWV2-F1
#
_cell.length_a   1.000
_cell.length_b   1.000
_cell.length_c   1.000
_cell.angle_alpha   90.00
_cell.angle_beta   90.00
_cell.angle_gamma   90.00
#
_symmetry.space_group_name_H-M   'P 1'
#
loop_
_entity.id
_entity.type
_entity.pdbx_description
1 polymer ?
#
loop_
_entity_poly.entity_id
_entity_poly.type
_entity_poly.pdbx_seq_one_letter_code
_entity_poly.pdbx_strand_id
1 'polypeptide(L)' 'MLTMIFLTKLPDAYSIFRPLVDILPIIPVFFLLLAFVWQAAVGFR' A
#
# COMPACT_ATOMS: atom_id res chain seq x y z
N MET A 1 3.62 16.54 8.02
CA MET A 1 2.85 16.88 6.80
C MET A 1 1.87 15.74 6.58
N LEU A 2 0.60 15.94 6.95
CA LEU A 2 -0.43 14.91 6.78
C LEU A 2 -0.70 14.77 5.27
N THR A 3 -0.53 13.57 4.71
CA THR A 3 -0.72 13.30 3.28
C THR A 3 -2.17 13.63 2.89
N MET A 4 -2.36 14.61 2.01
CA MET A 4 -3.67 14.90 1.40
C MET A 4 -4.05 13.73 0.49
N ILE A 5 -5.04 12.93 0.90
CA ILE A 5 -5.70 11.98 -0.01
C ILE A 5 -6.52 12.84 -0.96
N PHE A 6 -6.13 12.89 -2.24
CA PHE A 6 -6.97 13.53 -3.26
C PHE A 6 -8.19 12.64 -3.50
N LEU A 7 -9.39 13.09 -3.08
CA LEU A 7 -10.68 12.44 -3.35
C LEU A 7 -11.20 12.73 -4.77
N THR A 8 -10.32 12.68 -5.78
CA THR A 8 -10.75 12.82 -7.18
C THR A 8 -10.96 11.46 -7.83
N LYS A 9 -11.88 11.39 -8.79
CA LYS A 9 -12.10 10.17 -9.57
C LYS A 9 -10.88 9.92 -10.47
N LEU A 10 -10.55 8.65 -10.70
CA LEU A 10 -9.57 8.29 -11.73
C LEU A 10 -10.08 8.78 -13.10
N PRO A 11 -9.18 9.15 -14.03
CA PRO A 11 -9.58 9.38 -15.42
C PRO A 11 -10.19 8.11 -16.04
N ASP A 12 -11.09 8.26 -17.01
CA ASP A 12 -11.88 7.13 -17.56
C ASP A 12 -11.02 5.98 -18.09
N ALA A 13 -9.88 6.30 -18.73
CA ALA A 13 -8.92 5.33 -19.23
C ALA A 13 -8.33 4.42 -18.12
N TYR A 14 -8.35 4.86 -16.86
CA TYR A 14 -7.81 4.12 -15.71
C TYR A 14 -8.90 3.54 -14.80
N SER A 15 -10.18 3.72 -15.15
CA SER A 15 -11.31 3.29 -14.30
C SER A 15 -11.29 1.80 -13.96
N ILE A 16 -10.80 0.94 -14.87
CA ILE A 16 -10.65 -0.51 -14.66
C ILE A 16 -9.66 -0.84 -13.54
N PHE A 17 -8.71 0.04 -13.23
CA PHE A 17 -7.71 -0.15 -12.17
C PHE A 17 -8.17 0.38 -10.82
N ARG A 18 -9.39 0.92 -10.71
CA ARG A 18 -9.91 1.43 -9.45
C ARG A 18 -9.81 0.42 -8.29
N PRO A 19 -10.15 -0.89 -8.46
CA PRO A 19 -9.96 -1.87 -7.39
C PRO A 19 -8.51 -2.00 -6.91
N LEU A 20 -7.53 -1.83 -7.81
CA LEU A 20 -6.10 -1.86 -7.46
C LEU A 20 -5.72 -0.59 -6.69
N VAL A 21 -6.14 0.58 -7.17
CA VAL A 21 -5.84 1.87 -6.55
C VAL A 21 -6.42 1.97 -5.13
N ASP A 22 -7.60 1.39 -4.91
CA ASP A 22 -8.23 1.32 -3.58
C ASP A 22 -7.37 0.53 -2.56
N ILE A 23 -6.50 -0.38 -3.02
CA ILE A 23 -5.61 -1.19 -2.18
C ILE A 23 -4.25 -0.51 -1.95
N LEU A 24 -3.75 0.33 -2.87
CA LEU A 24 -2.42 0.94 -2.76
C LEU A 24 -2.11 1.62 -1.41
N PRO A 25 -3.06 2.30 -0.72
CA PRO A 25 -2.80 2.92 0.58
C PRO A 25 -2.36 1.95 1.68
N ILE A 26 -2.60 0.64 1.53
CA ILE A 26 -2.22 -0.36 2.54
C ILE A 26 -0.75 -0.79 2.42
N ILE A 27 -0.07 -0.49 1.30
CA ILE A 27 1.32 -0.89 1.04
C ILE A 27 2.30 -0.56 2.18
N PRO A 28 2.25 0.62 2.84
CA PRO A 28 3.13 0.92 3.96
C PRO A 28 3.01 -0.08 5.13
N VAL A 29 1.80 -0.59 5.38
CA VAL A 29 1.58 -1.62 6.41
C VAL A 29 2.23 -2.94 5.99
N PHE A 30 2.17 -3.31 4.71
CA PHE A 30 2.87 -4.50 4.22
C PHE A 30 4.39 -4.40 4.37
N PHE A 31 5.00 -3.22 4.21
CA PHE A 31 6.44 -3.05 4.49
C PHE A 31 6.78 -3.24 5.97
N LEU A 32 5.93 -2.75 6.87
CA LEU A 32 6.09 -3.03 8.30
C LEU A 32 6.00 -4.53 8.58
N LEU A 33 4.99 -5.21 8.04
CA LEU A 33 4.84 -6.66 8.21
C LEU A 33 5.99 -7.45 7.58
N LEU A 34 6.49 -7.00 6.42
CA LEU A 34 7.63 -7.59 5.76
C LEU A 34 8.90 -7.53 6.61
N ALA A 35 9.10 -6.48 7.42
CA ALA A 35 10.22 -6.41 8.35
C ALA A 35 10.16 -7.54 9.40
N PHE A 36 8.97 -7.87 9.91
CA PHE A 36 8.79 -9.02 10.81
C PHE A 36 8.96 -10.36 10.11
N VAL A 37 8.49 -10.49 8.86
CA VAL A 37 8.73 -11.70 8.04
C VAL A 37 10.23 -11.90 7.82
N TRP A 38 10.96 -10.84 7.50
CA TRP A 38 12.40 -10.88 7.34
C TRP A 38 13.10 -11.27 8.65
N GLN A 39 12.74 -10.62 9.75
CA GLN A 39 13.28 -10.93 11.07
C GLN A 39 13.01 -12.39 11.47
N ALA A 40 11.80 -12.90 11.23
CA ALA A 40 11.48 -14.31 11.46
C ALA A 40 12.32 -15.25 10.58
N ALA A 41 12.57 -14.90 9.32
CA ALA A 41 13.39 -15.70 8.40
C ALA A 41 14.86 -15.81 8.82
N VAL A 42 15.41 -14.76 9.45
CA VAL A 42 16.78 -14.79 10.01
C VAL A 42 16.82 -15.28 11.46
N GLY A 43 15.66 -15.50 12.10
CA GLY A 43 15.54 -16.04 13.45
C GLY A 43 15.63 -15.00 14.57
N PHE A 44 15.19 -13.76 14.32
CA PHE A 44 15.19 -12.64 15.28
C PHE A 44 16.56 -12.44 15.95
N ARG A 45 17.62 -12.44 15.13
CA ARG A 45 18.99 -12.18 15.53
C ARG A 45 19.30 -10.68 15.52
#